data_AF-A0A5M4D7I4-F1
#
_entry.id   AF-A0A5M4D7I4-F1
#
_cell.length_a   1.000
_cell.length_b   1.000
_cell.length_c   1.000
_cell.angle_alpha   90.00
_cell.angle_beta   90.00
_cell.angle_gamma   90.00
#
_symmetry.space_group_name_H-M   'P 1'
#
loop_
_entity.id
_entity.type
_entity.pdbx_description
1 polymer ?
#
loop_
_entity_poly.entity_id
_entity_poly.type
_entity_poly.pdbx_seq_one_letter_code
_entity_poly.pdbx_strand_id
1 'polypeptide(L)'
;MKTLAIFAVAGIAAAASAQISGSAGTTNPTNENVINLADFANISIQRGGGNATVTIEFTGDVESWDFELDSSNVVAVFDMGGPATIHGIGWDVTLSTVGASWLTEAYVNFGELGGTPGLYLHPGAGTNSPGTASYSSGGIIDLTDNGIPDVVMASGMLRLEFFESFDDVADAVDAYWRAGSTITLDMTLVPAPGALALLGLGGLAIRRRR
;
A
#
# COMPACT_ATOMS: atom_id res chain seq x y z
N MET A 1 -61.31 -1.04 -7.43
CA MET A 1 -60.09 -0.30 -7.04
C MET A 1 -58.91 -1.26 -7.12
N LYS A 2 -57.99 -1.07 -8.05
CA LYS A 2 -56.83 -1.96 -8.27
C LYS A 2 -55.59 -1.29 -7.67
N THR A 3 -54.99 -1.94 -6.68
CA THR A 3 -53.77 -1.48 -5.98
C THR A 3 -52.55 -1.77 -6.85
N LEU A 4 -51.77 -0.74 -7.19
CA LEU A 4 -50.50 -0.87 -7.91
C LEU A 4 -49.39 -1.15 -6.88
N ALA A 5 -48.69 -2.27 -7.01
CA ALA A 5 -47.49 -2.57 -6.23
C ALA A 5 -46.25 -2.02 -6.97
N ILE A 6 -45.52 -1.12 -6.33
CA ILE A 6 -44.24 -0.59 -6.82
C ILE A 6 -43.15 -1.53 -6.31
N PHE A 7 -42.49 -2.26 -7.22
CA PHE A 7 -41.25 -2.97 -6.92
C PHE A 7 -40.08 -2.02 -7.17
N ALA A 8 -39.39 -1.62 -6.10
CA ALA A 8 -38.11 -0.94 -6.20
C ALA A 8 -37.01 -2.01 -6.33
N VAL A 9 -36.42 -2.12 -7.52
CA VAL A 9 -35.19 -2.90 -7.72
C VAL A 9 -34.03 -2.03 -7.24
N ALA A 10 -33.49 -2.35 -6.06
CA ALA A 10 -32.24 -1.78 -5.60
C ALA A 10 -31.13 -2.29 -6.52
N GLY A 11 -30.53 -1.39 -7.30
CA GLY A 11 -29.40 -1.69 -8.15
C GLY A 11 -28.23 -2.19 -7.30
N ILE A 12 -27.78 -3.41 -7.59
CA ILE A 12 -26.52 -3.94 -7.08
C ILE A 12 -25.42 -3.08 -7.69
N ALA A 13 -24.79 -2.23 -6.87
CA ALA A 13 -23.55 -1.57 -7.26
C ALA A 13 -22.48 -2.67 -7.36
N ALA A 14 -22.17 -3.09 -8.60
CA ALA A 14 -21.02 -3.93 -8.83
C ALA A 14 -19.78 -3.11 -8.44
N ALA A 15 -19.09 -3.52 -7.37
CA ALA A 15 -17.75 -3.06 -7.11
C ALA A 15 -16.88 -3.49 -8.30
N ALA A 16 -16.53 -2.55 -9.17
CA ALA A 16 -15.55 -2.80 -10.20
C ALA A 16 -14.18 -2.93 -9.51
N SER A 17 -13.70 -4.16 -9.32
CA SER A 17 -12.29 -4.39 -9.03
C SER A 17 -11.52 -4.13 -10.32
N ALA A 18 -11.03 -2.90 -10.50
CA ALA A 18 -10.05 -2.61 -11.53
C ALA A 18 -8.73 -3.26 -11.09
N GLN A 19 -8.39 -4.40 -11.67
CA GLN A 19 -7.04 -4.96 -11.58
C GLN A 19 -6.12 -4.06 -12.41
N ILE A 20 -5.42 -3.15 -11.74
CA ILE A 20 -4.38 -2.33 -12.37
C ILE A 20 -3.16 -3.25 -12.57
N SER A 21 -3.07 -3.87 -13.74
CA SER A 21 -1.82 -4.48 -14.20
C SER A 21 -0.94 -3.36 -14.74
N GLY A 22 -0.20 -2.72 -13.85
CA GLY A 22 0.72 -1.64 -14.17
C GLY A 22 2.11 -2.17 -14.49
N SER A 23 2.31 -3.01 -15.52
CA SER A 23 3.65 -3.39 -15.97
C SER A 23 4.31 -2.21 -16.71
N ALA A 24 5.14 -1.43 -16.00
CA ALA A 24 6.23 -0.67 -16.60
C ALA A 24 7.28 -0.38 -15.52
N GLY A 25 8.42 -1.07 -15.59
CA GLY A 25 9.61 -0.71 -14.81
C GLY A 25 10.03 0.71 -15.19
N THR A 26 9.83 1.65 -14.28
CA THR A 26 10.36 3.01 -14.36
C THR A 26 11.68 3.05 -13.61
N THR A 27 12.79 3.21 -14.32
CA THR A 27 14.10 3.46 -13.71
C THR A 27 14.08 4.79 -12.97
N ASN A 28 14.24 4.75 -11.64
CA ASN A 28 14.38 5.91 -10.77
C ASN A 28 15.79 6.55 -10.97
N PRO A 29 15.95 7.89 -10.91
CA PRO A 29 17.25 8.58 -10.98
C PRO A 29 18.31 8.19 -9.94
N THR A 30 18.04 7.27 -9.00
CA THR A 30 18.90 6.97 -7.85
C THR A 30 19.80 5.73 -8.00
N ASN A 31 19.85 5.08 -9.17
CA ASN A 31 20.52 3.77 -9.37
C ASN A 31 19.95 2.60 -8.52
N GLU A 32 18.82 2.80 -7.84
CA GLU A 32 18.08 1.73 -7.16
C GLU A 32 17.43 0.79 -8.18
N ASN A 33 17.44 -0.51 -7.88
CA ASN A 33 16.68 -1.49 -8.65
C ASN A 33 15.19 -1.42 -8.24
N VAL A 34 14.45 -0.49 -8.84
CA VAL A 34 13.03 -0.31 -8.56
C VAL A 34 12.19 -1.30 -9.38
N ILE A 35 11.47 -2.17 -8.69
CA ILE A 35 10.60 -3.20 -9.28
C ILE A 35 9.12 -2.86 -9.12
N ASN A 36 8.24 -3.59 -9.81
CA ASN A 36 6.82 -3.44 -9.58
C ASN A 36 6.40 -4.18 -8.31
N LEU A 37 5.60 -3.56 -7.44
CA LEU A 37 5.06 -4.25 -6.28
C LEU A 37 4.22 -5.48 -6.67
N ALA A 38 3.56 -5.45 -7.83
CA ALA A 38 2.77 -6.57 -8.33
C ALA A 38 3.63 -7.77 -8.80
N ASP A 39 4.97 -7.63 -8.88
CA ASP A 39 5.86 -8.73 -9.26
C ASP A 39 6.01 -9.76 -8.12
N PHE A 40 5.80 -9.34 -6.87
CA PHE A 40 5.94 -10.20 -5.68
C PHE A 40 4.79 -10.05 -4.67
N ALA A 41 3.73 -9.32 -5.01
CA ALA A 41 2.56 -9.17 -4.16
C ALA A 41 1.25 -9.21 -4.94
N ASN A 42 0.23 -9.81 -4.33
CA ASN A 42 -1.15 -9.61 -4.72
C ASN A 42 -1.63 -8.29 -4.11
N ILE A 43 -2.12 -7.37 -4.95
CA ILE A 43 -2.60 -6.07 -4.50
C ILE A 43 -4.10 -5.99 -4.74
N SER A 44 -4.86 -5.73 -3.69
CA SER A 44 -6.30 -5.52 -3.76
C SER A 44 -6.66 -4.13 -3.29
N ILE A 45 -7.56 -3.46 -4.03
CA ILE A 45 -8.08 -2.14 -3.65
C ILE A 45 -9.60 -2.26 -3.47
N GLN A 46 -10.07 -1.98 -2.26
CA GLN A 46 -11.50 -1.84 -1.96
C GLN A 46 -11.83 -0.35 -1.89
N ARG A 47 -12.84 0.11 -2.64
CA ARG A 47 -13.19 1.54 -2.73
C ARG A 47 -14.63 1.79 -2.30
N GLY A 48 -14.89 2.87 -1.57
CA GLY A 48 -16.23 3.27 -1.14
C GLY A 48 -16.30 4.72 -0.66
N GLY A 49 -17.21 5.52 -1.23
CA GLY A 49 -17.51 6.86 -0.74
C GLY A 49 -16.36 7.88 -0.76
N GLY A 50 -15.32 7.65 -1.57
CA GLY A 50 -14.09 8.47 -1.59
C GLY A 50 -12.95 7.90 -0.74
N ASN A 51 -13.24 6.92 0.11
CA ASN A 51 -12.23 6.14 0.83
C ASN A 51 -11.83 4.91 0.02
N ALA A 52 -10.65 4.40 0.31
CA ALA A 52 -10.15 3.14 -0.19
C ALA A 52 -9.27 2.44 0.85
N THR A 53 -9.26 1.12 0.78
CA THR A 53 -8.34 0.27 1.52
C THR A 53 -7.51 -0.49 0.50
N VAL A 54 -6.18 -0.40 0.60
CA VAL A 54 -5.23 -1.16 -0.22
C VAL A 54 -4.63 -2.25 0.65
N THR A 55 -4.80 -3.51 0.27
CA THR A 55 -4.13 -4.64 0.91
C THR A 55 -3.08 -5.20 -0.03
N ILE A 56 -1.86 -5.28 0.47
CA ILE A 56 -0.67 -5.82 -0.18
C ILE A 56 -0.38 -7.15 0.51
N GLU A 57 -0.54 -8.27 -0.21
CA GLU A 57 -0.22 -9.61 0.28
C GLU A 57 1.00 -10.13 -0.46
N PHE A 58 2.08 -10.43 0.26
CA PHE A 58 3.32 -10.91 -0.35
C PHE A 58 3.14 -12.34 -0.87
N THR A 59 3.40 -12.55 -2.16
CA THR A 59 3.32 -13.86 -2.82
C THR A 59 4.64 -14.62 -2.78
N GLY A 60 5.74 -13.91 -2.52
CA GLY A 60 7.07 -14.45 -2.26
C GLY A 60 7.72 -13.80 -1.04
N ASP A 61 8.86 -14.33 -0.61
CA ASP A 61 9.66 -13.69 0.42
C ASP A 61 10.28 -12.40 -0.16
N VAL A 62 10.28 -11.33 0.62
CA VAL A 62 10.90 -10.04 0.27
C VAL A 62 12.15 -9.86 1.11
N GLU A 63 13.27 -9.59 0.44
CA GLU A 63 14.56 -9.41 1.09
C GLU A 63 14.72 -7.99 1.65
N SER A 64 15.41 -7.91 2.77
CA SER A 64 15.89 -6.70 3.42
C SER A 64 17.38 -6.87 3.66
N TRP A 65 18.17 -5.92 3.19
CA TRP A 65 19.63 -6.02 3.13
C TRP A 65 20.23 -5.03 4.12
N ASP A 66 20.52 -3.81 3.67
CA ASP A 66 21.32 -2.87 4.43
C ASP A 66 20.49 -1.63 4.80
N PHE A 67 21.17 -0.56 5.19
CA PHE A 67 20.57 0.73 5.49
C PHE A 67 19.66 1.25 4.38
N GLU A 68 18.71 2.10 4.76
CA GLU A 68 17.83 2.81 3.84
C GLU A 68 18.62 3.47 2.69
N LEU A 69 18.09 3.36 1.48
CA LEU A 69 18.65 3.79 0.20
C LEU A 69 19.83 2.98 -0.32
N ASP A 70 20.21 1.87 0.32
CA ASP A 70 21.17 0.95 -0.26
C ASP A 70 20.64 0.34 -1.57
N SER A 71 21.52 0.20 -2.56
CA SER A 71 21.18 -0.32 -3.88
C SER A 71 20.75 -1.80 -3.89
N SER A 72 21.11 -2.55 -2.84
CA SER A 72 20.75 -3.96 -2.66
C SER A 72 19.34 -4.14 -2.11
N ASN A 73 18.76 -3.10 -1.50
CA ASN A 73 17.42 -3.16 -0.93
C ASN A 73 16.35 -3.41 -1.99
N VAL A 74 15.29 -4.12 -1.60
CA VAL A 74 14.11 -4.25 -2.45
C VAL A 74 13.30 -2.96 -2.40
N VAL A 75 13.25 -2.27 -3.53
CA VAL A 75 12.43 -1.07 -3.72
C VAL A 75 11.31 -1.37 -4.70
N ALA A 76 10.07 -1.21 -4.27
CA ALA A 76 8.88 -1.56 -5.05
C ALA A 76 7.95 -0.38 -5.24
N VAL A 77 7.32 -0.27 -6.41
CA VAL A 77 6.36 0.80 -6.70
C VAL A 77 5.00 0.28 -7.15
N PHE A 78 3.96 1.06 -6.85
CA PHE A 78 2.57 0.76 -7.20
C PHE A 78 1.76 2.04 -7.48
N ASP A 79 0.97 2.04 -8.55
CA ASP A 79 -0.01 3.10 -8.81
C ASP A 79 -1.33 2.81 -8.09
N MET A 80 -1.65 3.63 -7.08
CA MET A 80 -2.89 3.51 -6.31
C MET A 80 -4.14 3.96 -7.09
N GLY A 81 -3.96 4.45 -8.33
CA GLY A 81 -5.01 4.89 -9.23
C GLY A 81 -5.35 6.37 -9.09
N GLY A 82 -4.36 7.20 -8.71
CA GLY A 82 -4.46 8.65 -8.60
C GLY A 82 -4.08 9.20 -7.22
N PRO A 83 -4.10 10.55 -7.05
CA PRO A 83 -3.68 11.19 -5.81
C PRO A 83 -4.47 10.68 -4.61
N ALA A 84 -3.78 10.46 -3.50
CA ALA A 84 -4.34 9.86 -2.30
C ALA A 84 -3.79 10.53 -1.03
N THR A 85 -4.47 10.31 0.08
CA THR A 85 -3.95 10.59 1.42
C THR A 85 -4.11 9.33 2.26
N ILE A 86 -3.01 8.81 2.81
CA ILE A 86 -3.01 7.65 3.69
C ILE A 86 -3.28 8.13 5.12
N HIS A 87 -4.29 7.54 5.75
CA HIS A 87 -4.76 7.87 7.11
C HIS A 87 -4.44 6.79 8.12
N GLY A 88 -4.22 5.55 7.66
CA GLY A 88 -4.00 4.42 8.56
C GLY A 88 -3.20 3.29 7.94
N ILE A 89 -2.62 2.49 8.81
CA ILE A 89 -1.86 1.30 8.44
C ILE A 89 -2.23 0.13 9.36
N GLY A 90 -2.36 -1.06 8.78
CA GLY A 90 -2.41 -2.32 9.51
C GLY A 90 -1.42 -3.31 8.91
N TRP A 91 -0.99 -4.29 9.69
CA TRP A 91 -0.07 -5.31 9.22
C TRP A 91 -0.31 -6.64 9.93
N ASP A 92 -0.05 -7.73 9.21
CA ASP A 92 0.08 -9.09 9.70
C ASP A 92 1.27 -9.70 8.97
N VAL A 93 2.47 -9.57 9.54
CA VAL A 93 3.72 -9.89 8.85
C VAL A 93 4.52 -10.92 9.62
N THR A 94 5.27 -11.75 8.90
CA THR A 94 6.23 -12.67 9.48
C THR A 94 7.62 -12.30 9.00
N LEU A 95 8.51 -12.04 9.94
CA LEU A 95 9.90 -11.72 9.69
C LEU A 95 10.77 -12.95 10.00
N SER A 96 11.84 -13.11 9.26
CA SER A 96 12.89 -14.08 9.57
C SER A 96 14.25 -13.49 9.31
N THR A 97 15.09 -13.46 10.33
CA THR A 97 16.46 -12.96 10.19
C THR A 97 17.40 -14.03 9.67
N VAL A 98 18.56 -13.59 9.20
CA VAL A 98 19.66 -14.39 8.69
C VAL A 98 20.87 -14.14 9.58
N GLY A 99 21.68 -15.16 9.85
CA GLY A 99 22.94 -14.96 10.56
C GLY A 99 22.78 -14.34 11.96
N ALA A 100 23.39 -13.17 12.15
CA ALA A 100 23.44 -12.47 13.44
C ALA A 100 22.34 -11.39 13.60
N SER A 101 21.59 -11.09 12.53
CA SER A 101 20.64 -9.98 12.49
C SER A 101 19.41 -10.23 13.37
N TRP A 102 18.83 -9.14 13.86
CA TRP A 102 17.74 -9.14 14.84
C TRP A 102 16.42 -8.75 14.21
N LEU A 103 15.34 -9.30 14.76
CA LEU A 103 13.99 -9.00 14.27
C LEU A 103 13.64 -7.51 14.38
N THR A 104 14.33 -6.79 15.28
CA THR A 104 14.22 -5.35 15.48
C THR A 104 14.90 -4.48 14.43
N GLU A 105 15.63 -5.07 13.50
CA GLU A 105 16.36 -4.30 12.52
C GLU A 105 15.60 -4.16 11.22
N ALA A 106 14.57 -4.98 10.98
CA ALA A 106 13.80 -4.95 9.75
C ALA A 106 12.75 -3.83 9.71
N TYR A 107 12.87 -2.97 8.70
CA TYR A 107 11.99 -1.84 8.43
C TYR A 107 11.40 -1.93 7.02
N VAL A 108 10.23 -1.33 6.87
CA VAL A 108 9.72 -0.94 5.56
C VAL A 108 9.30 0.53 5.61
N ASN A 109 9.77 1.33 4.68
CA ASN A 109 9.27 2.69 4.50
C ASN A 109 8.17 2.73 3.42
N PHE A 110 7.28 3.70 3.56
CA PHE A 110 6.26 4.04 2.59
C PHE A 110 6.40 5.51 2.24
N GLY A 111 6.31 5.84 0.96
CA GLY A 111 6.34 7.22 0.53
C GLY A 111 5.94 7.37 -0.92
N GLU A 112 5.95 8.62 -1.37
CA GLU A 112 5.73 8.92 -2.78
C GLU A 112 7.00 8.67 -3.58
N LEU A 113 6.86 8.06 -4.77
CA LEU A 113 7.99 7.88 -5.68
C LEU A 113 8.63 9.24 -6.03
N GLY A 114 9.92 9.39 -5.71
CA GLY A 114 10.66 10.64 -5.89
C GLY A 114 10.39 11.71 -4.81
N GLY A 115 9.60 11.38 -3.79
CA GLY A 115 9.36 12.18 -2.60
C GLY A 115 10.17 11.70 -1.39
N THR A 116 9.96 12.34 -0.23
CA THR A 116 10.48 11.86 1.04
C THR A 116 9.64 10.71 1.58
N PRO A 117 10.23 9.70 2.25
CA PRO A 117 9.47 8.71 3.00
C PRO A 117 8.49 9.38 3.97
N GLY A 118 7.25 8.91 3.98
CA GLY A 118 6.15 9.46 4.77
C GLY A 118 5.82 8.64 6.02
N LEU A 119 6.12 7.34 6.00
CA LEU A 119 5.79 6.41 7.09
C LEU A 119 6.84 5.29 7.16
N TYR A 120 7.22 4.92 8.38
CA TYR A 120 8.10 3.79 8.64
C TYR A 120 7.36 2.76 9.49
N LEU A 121 7.38 1.51 9.05
CA LEU A 121 6.89 0.37 9.83
C LEU A 121 8.09 -0.46 10.28
N HIS A 122 8.15 -0.69 11.59
CA HIS A 122 9.12 -1.55 12.24
C HIS A 122 8.34 -2.55 13.13
N PRO A 123 7.94 -3.71 12.57
CA PRO A 123 7.07 -4.66 13.27
C PRO A 123 7.75 -5.32 14.46
N GLY A 124 9.06 -5.56 14.35
CA GLY A 124 9.86 -6.25 15.36
C GLY A 124 10.21 -5.43 16.61
N ALA A 125 9.78 -4.17 16.69
CA ALA A 125 10.22 -3.22 17.72
C ALA A 125 10.19 -3.82 19.14
N GLY A 126 11.34 -3.81 19.82
CA GLY A 126 11.53 -4.40 21.14
C GLY A 126 11.90 -5.89 21.17
N THR A 127 12.00 -6.57 20.02
CA THR A 127 12.43 -7.97 19.89
C THR A 127 13.91 -8.09 19.49
N ASN A 128 14.81 -7.79 20.42
CA ASN A 128 16.27 -7.80 20.20
C ASN A 128 16.84 -9.24 20.17
N SER A 129 16.43 -10.04 19.20
CA SER A 129 16.87 -11.42 19.03
C SER A 129 16.73 -11.89 17.58
N PRO A 130 17.60 -12.80 17.12
CA PRO A 130 17.45 -13.43 15.81
C PRO A 130 16.29 -14.44 15.81
N GLY A 131 15.88 -14.85 14.62
CA GLY A 131 14.95 -15.96 14.42
C GLY A 131 13.78 -15.61 13.51
N THR A 132 12.65 -16.26 13.72
CA THR A 132 11.42 -16.03 12.96
C THR A 132 10.28 -15.69 13.91
N ALA A 133 9.56 -14.60 13.65
CA ALA A 133 8.43 -14.18 14.44
C ALA A 133 7.35 -13.51 13.59
N SER A 134 6.11 -13.58 14.05
CA SER A 134 4.96 -12.93 13.41
C SER A 134 4.47 -11.76 14.25
N TYR A 135 4.16 -10.66 13.59
CA TYR A 135 3.75 -9.40 14.19
C TYR A 135 2.45 -8.94 13.55
N SER A 136 1.51 -8.52 14.38
CA SER A 136 0.20 -8.03 13.94
C SER A 136 -0.13 -6.74 14.66
N SER A 137 -0.72 -5.79 13.93
CA SER A 137 -1.34 -4.60 14.52
C SER A 137 -2.72 -4.87 15.14
N GLY A 138 -3.32 -6.04 14.87
CA GLY A 138 -4.68 -6.39 15.30
C GLY A 138 -5.80 -5.60 14.59
N GLY A 139 -5.46 -4.89 13.51
CA GLY A 139 -6.37 -4.04 12.75
C GLY A 139 -5.66 -2.83 12.12
N ILE A 140 -6.42 -1.97 11.47
CA ILE A 140 -5.89 -0.71 10.94
C ILE A 140 -5.77 0.30 12.09
N ILE A 141 -4.58 0.87 12.22
CA ILE A 141 -4.27 1.93 13.18
C ILE A 141 -4.36 3.26 12.44
N ASP A 142 -5.17 4.20 12.96
CA ASP A 142 -5.19 5.59 12.51
C ASP A 142 -3.87 6.29 12.91
N LEU A 143 -3.23 6.93 11.93
CA LEU A 143 -1.95 7.61 12.13
C LEU A 143 -2.10 8.78 13.12
N THR A 144 -3.18 9.54 13.00
CA THR A 144 -3.39 10.76 13.79
C THR A 144 -3.70 10.47 15.25
N ASP A 145 -4.33 9.33 15.55
CA ASP A 145 -4.54 8.83 16.91
C ASP A 145 -3.20 8.56 17.65
N ASN A 146 -2.12 8.38 16.90
CA ASN A 146 -0.76 8.15 17.41
C ASN A 146 0.17 9.36 17.23
N GLY A 147 -0.37 10.52 16.86
CA GLY A 147 0.39 11.74 16.64
C GLY A 147 1.25 11.73 15.35
N ILE A 148 0.99 10.78 14.45
CA ILE A 148 1.64 10.70 13.14
C ILE A 148 0.75 11.45 12.14
N PRO A 149 1.29 12.42 11.37
CA PRO A 149 0.52 13.07 10.33
C PRO A 149 0.11 12.12 9.21
N ASP A 150 -1.04 12.38 8.58
CA ASP A 150 -1.45 11.72 7.35
C ASP A 150 -0.39 11.88 6.24
N VAL A 151 -0.20 10.84 5.44
CA VAL A 151 0.77 10.83 4.33
C VAL A 151 0.07 11.22 3.04
N VAL A 152 0.41 12.40 2.51
CA VAL A 152 -0.12 12.90 1.24
C VAL A 152 0.68 12.33 0.08
N MET A 153 -0.03 11.74 -0.88
CA MET A 153 0.51 11.08 -2.07
C MET A 153 0.01 11.85 -3.30
N ALA A 154 0.75 12.86 -3.74
CA ALA A 154 0.31 13.83 -4.72
C ALA A 154 0.08 13.23 -6.12
N SER A 155 0.88 12.26 -6.52
CA SER A 155 0.77 11.51 -7.77
C SER A 155 -0.05 10.22 -7.62
N GLY A 156 -0.10 9.66 -6.41
CA GLY A 156 -0.64 8.32 -6.17
C GLY A 156 0.34 7.16 -6.42
N MET A 157 1.60 7.47 -6.75
CA MET A 157 2.65 6.46 -6.91
C MET A 157 3.25 6.11 -5.55
N LEU A 158 2.81 4.99 -4.99
CA LEU A 158 3.36 4.43 -3.76
C LEU A 158 4.71 3.78 -4.02
N ARG A 159 5.70 4.13 -3.21
CA ARG A 159 7.01 3.48 -3.09
C ARG A 159 7.08 2.78 -1.74
N LEU A 160 7.57 1.55 -1.75
CA LEU A 160 7.99 0.80 -0.57
C LEU A 160 9.47 0.49 -0.70
N GLU A 161 10.19 0.50 0.41
CA GLU A 161 11.54 -0.01 0.49
C GLU A 161 11.71 -0.80 1.77
N PHE A 162 12.26 -2.01 1.61
CA PHE A 162 12.57 -2.94 2.70
C PHE A 162 14.07 -2.83 2.98
N PHE A 163 14.40 -2.48 4.22
CA PHE A 163 15.76 -2.15 4.62
C PHE A 163 15.98 -2.48 6.11
N GLU A 164 17.24 -2.51 6.52
CA GLU A 164 17.62 -2.74 7.91
C GLU A 164 18.13 -1.48 8.61
N SER A 165 17.94 -1.41 9.93
CA SER A 165 18.53 -0.35 10.75
C SER A 165 19.98 -0.60 11.15
N PHE A 166 20.52 -1.78 10.82
CA PHE A 166 21.89 -2.19 11.08
C PHE A 166 22.34 -3.24 10.05
N ASP A 167 23.58 -3.13 9.57
CA ASP A 167 24.22 -4.12 8.69
C ASP A 167 25.17 -4.97 9.54
N ASP A 168 24.81 -6.24 9.74
CA ASP A 168 25.64 -7.21 10.48
C ASP A 168 26.69 -7.88 9.60
N VAL A 169 26.39 -8.04 8.30
CA VAL A 169 27.22 -8.72 7.32
C VAL A 169 27.11 -8.00 5.98
N ALA A 170 28.15 -7.23 5.67
CA ALA A 170 28.25 -6.48 4.42
C ALA A 170 27.89 -7.32 3.18
N ASP A 171 27.05 -6.73 2.32
CA ASP A 171 26.57 -7.30 1.06
C ASP A 171 25.83 -8.65 1.24
N ALA A 172 25.03 -8.78 2.31
CA ALA A 172 24.20 -9.96 2.55
C ALA A 172 22.75 -9.60 2.89
N VAL A 173 21.83 -10.54 2.63
CA VAL A 173 20.46 -10.44 3.13
C VAL A 173 20.48 -10.63 4.65
N ASP A 174 19.90 -9.68 5.36
CA ASP A 174 19.79 -9.68 6.82
C ASP A 174 18.43 -10.20 7.29
N ALA A 175 17.35 -9.89 6.57
CA ALA A 175 16.03 -10.40 6.88
C ALA A 175 15.15 -10.69 5.66
N TYR A 176 14.20 -11.59 5.86
CA TYR A 176 13.12 -11.89 4.94
C TYR A 176 11.77 -11.51 5.54
N TRP A 177 11.00 -10.71 4.82
CA TRP A 177 9.57 -10.55 5.00
C TRP A 177 8.87 -11.69 4.28
N ARG A 178 8.34 -12.64 5.04
CA ARG A 178 7.89 -13.93 4.50
C ARG A 178 6.63 -13.81 3.64
N ALA A 179 6.52 -14.66 2.64
CA ALA A 179 5.31 -14.85 1.85
C ALA A 179 4.09 -15.11 2.75
N GLY A 180 2.92 -14.62 2.33
CA GLY A 180 1.67 -14.64 3.10
C GLY A 180 1.55 -13.53 4.14
N SER A 181 2.59 -12.71 4.33
CA SER A 181 2.51 -11.47 5.09
C SER A 181 1.64 -10.44 4.39
N THR A 182 0.94 -9.61 5.15
CA THR A 182 0.07 -8.56 4.61
C THR A 182 0.34 -7.20 5.25
N ILE A 183 0.22 -6.17 4.43
CA ILE A 183 0.20 -4.76 4.83
C ILE A 183 -1.05 -4.13 4.25
N THR A 184 -1.81 -3.41 5.07
CA THR A 184 -3.05 -2.75 4.69
C THR A 184 -2.94 -1.26 4.93
N LEU A 185 -3.29 -0.46 3.92
CA LEU A 185 -3.31 0.99 3.98
C LEU A 185 -4.76 1.48 3.88
N ASP A 186 -5.18 2.32 4.81
CA ASP A 186 -6.44 3.06 4.72
C ASP A 186 -6.17 4.46 4.18
N MET A 187 -6.95 4.87 3.17
CA MET A 187 -6.68 6.10 2.44
C MET A 187 -7.95 6.75 1.90
N THR A 188 -7.88 8.05 1.64
CA THR A 188 -8.83 8.74 0.75
C THR A 188 -8.21 8.89 -0.63
N LEU A 189 -9.02 8.64 -1.66
CA LEU A 189 -8.63 8.91 -3.04
C LEU A 189 -9.24 10.25 -3.45
N VAL A 190 -8.42 11.13 -4.01
CA VAL A 190 -8.89 12.41 -4.54
C VAL A 190 -9.52 12.15 -5.91
N PRO A 191 -10.85 12.34 -6.10
CA PRO A 191 -11.46 12.10 -7.39
C PRO A 191 -10.90 13.07 -8.42
N ALA A 192 -10.45 12.55 -9.57
CA ALA A 192 -10.00 13.39 -10.66
C ALA A 192 -11.12 14.40 -11.05
N PRO A 193 -10.82 15.70 -11.23
CA PRO A 193 -11.82 16.74 -11.47
C PRO A 193 -12.83 16.44 -12.60
N GLY A 194 -12.44 15.61 -13.57
CA GLY A 194 -13.28 15.21 -14.70
C GLY A 194 -14.40 14.21 -14.38
N ALA A 195 -14.26 13.38 -13.34
CA ALA A 195 -15.26 12.34 -13.03
C ALA A 195 -16.59 12.95 -12.56
N LEU A 196 -16.53 14.03 -11.78
CA LEU A 196 -17.70 14.78 -11.34
C LEU A 196 -18.31 15.61 -12.48
N ALA A 197 -17.47 16.15 -13.37
CA ALA A 197 -17.95 16.88 -14.54
C ALA A 197 -18.74 15.98 -15.51
N LEU A 198 -18.28 14.74 -15.75
CA LEU A 198 -19.01 13.78 -16.58
C LEU A 198 -20.34 13.34 -15.96
N LEU A 199 -20.38 13.14 -14.64
CA LEU A 199 -21.63 12.82 -13.93
C LEU A 199 -22.61 13.99 -13.96
N GLY A 200 -22.12 15.22 -13.80
CA GLY A 200 -22.91 16.44 -13.92
C GLY A 200 -23.48 16.67 -15.32
N LEU A 201 -22.70 16.40 -16.36
CA LEU A 201 -23.15 16.51 -17.76
C LEU A 201 -24.11 15.37 -18.16
N GLY A 202 -23.91 14.15 -17.67
CA GLY A 202 -24.82 13.02 -17.88
C GLY A 202 -26.21 13.26 -17.28
N GLY A 203 -26.28 13.85 -16.09
CA GLY A 203 -27.54 14.25 -15.45
C GLY A 203 -28.29 15.35 -16.22
N LEU A 204 -27.58 16.25 -16.90
CA LEU A 204 -28.18 17.30 -17.73
C LEU A 204 -28.70 16.76 -19.08
N ALA A 205 -28.02 15.77 -19.67
CA ALA A 205 -28.44 15.15 -20.92
C ALA A 205 -29.75 14.33 -20.79
N ILE A 206 -30.01 13.72 -19.63
CA ILE A 206 -31.21 12.91 -19.38
C ILE A 206 -32.47 13.77 -19.17
N ARG A 207 -32.32 15.05 -18.77
CA ARG A 207 -33.46 15.95 -18.48
C ARG A 207 -34.17 16.49 -19.74
N ARG A 208 -33.78 16.08 -20.95
CA ARG A 208 -34.40 16.54 -22.20
C ARG A 208 -35.22 15.44 -22.90
N ARG A 209 -36.31 15.02 -22.26
CA ARG A 209 -37.49 14.47 -22.96
C ARG A 209 -38.77 15.03 -22.34
N ARG A 210 -39.40 15.95 -23.06
CA ARG A 210 -40.81 16.31 -22.98
C ARG A 210 -41.46 15.80 -24.26
#